data_AF-A0AAE9I6X7-F1
#
_entry.id   AF-A0AAE9I6X7-F1
#
_cell.length_a   1.000
_cell.length_b   1.000
_cell.length_c   1.000
_cell.angle_alpha   90.00
_cell.angle_beta   90.00
_cell.angle_gamma   90.00
#
_symmetry.space_group_name_H-M   'P 1'
#
loop_
_entity.id
_entity.type
_entity.pdbx_description
1 polymer ?
#
loop_
_entity_poly.entity_id
_entity_poly.type
_entity_poly.pdbx_seq_one_letter_code
_entity_poly.pdbx_strand_id
1 'polypeptide(L)'
;MNHFIVSAQTSMTDNPVVREIVGYLLVRGGVHVMAYTKALEKLTGVEMTKMLPIPNLENEAFSETRKFEEKGLYRTIYRFSPNNYKEIGKIWSIVHPEYGQQFKKIQNDQAAPLRAI
;
A
#
# COMPACT_ATOMS: atom_id res chain seq x y z
N MET A 1 8.73 -22.29 6.19
CA MET A 1 9.33 -21.53 5.07
C MET A 1 9.00 -20.03 5.09
N ASN A 2 8.01 -19.56 5.85
CA ASN A 2 7.65 -18.13 5.88
C ASN A 2 8.69 -17.21 6.54
N HIS A 3 9.55 -17.73 7.43
CA HIS A 3 10.54 -16.91 8.14
C HIS A 3 11.73 -16.48 7.25
N PHE A 4 11.97 -17.17 6.14
CA PHE A 4 13.14 -16.91 5.27
C PHE A 4 12.95 -15.74 4.29
N ILE A 5 11.71 -15.34 4.00
CA ILE A 5 11.43 -14.20 3.09
C ILE A 5 11.26 -12.89 3.87
N VAL A 6 10.76 -12.95 5.11
CA VAL A 6 10.63 -11.76 5.99
C VAL A 6 11.99 -11.10 6.22
N SER A 7 13.09 -11.86 6.14
CA SER A 7 14.43 -11.31 6.30
C SER A 7 14.88 -10.45 5.11
N ALA A 8 14.51 -10.73 3.85
CA ALA A 8 15.26 -10.18 2.73
C ALA A 8 15.19 -8.65 2.53
N GLN A 9 14.13 -7.98 3.00
CA GLN A 9 13.93 -6.54 2.74
C GLN A 9 14.45 -5.62 3.86
N THR A 10 14.36 -6.03 5.13
CA THR A 10 14.86 -5.24 6.27
C THR A 10 16.03 -5.89 7.01
N SER A 11 16.31 -7.18 6.86
CA SER A 11 17.43 -7.84 7.57
C SER A 11 18.81 -7.54 6.98
N MET A 12 18.84 -6.90 5.80
CA MET A 12 20.08 -6.53 5.14
C MET A 12 20.73 -5.28 5.75
N THR A 13 20.02 -4.56 6.63
CA THR A 13 20.54 -3.36 7.29
C THR A 13 19.76 -3.01 8.55
N ASP A 14 20.48 -2.64 9.61
CA ASP A 14 19.89 -2.11 10.85
C ASP A 14 19.88 -0.57 10.89
N ASN A 15 20.17 0.10 9.77
CA ASN A 15 20.10 1.56 9.70
C ASN A 15 18.64 2.02 9.89
N PRO A 16 18.34 2.80 10.96
CA PRO A 16 16.96 3.16 11.29
C PRO A 16 16.29 4.02 10.22
N VAL A 17 17.03 4.86 9.50
CA VAL A 17 16.50 5.69 8.40
C VAL A 17 16.12 4.83 7.21
N VAL A 18 16.94 3.83 6.88
CA VAL A 18 16.60 2.92 5.76
C VAL A 18 15.38 2.08 6.10
N ARG A 19 15.31 1.54 7.32
CA ARG A 19 14.17 0.73 7.79
C ARG A 19 12.88 1.54 7.82
N GLU A 20 12.96 2.82 8.19
CA GLU A 20 11.86 3.78 8.13
C GLU A 20 11.30 3.95 6.71
N ILE A 21 12.19 4.21 5.75
CA ILE A 21 11.83 4.38 4.33
C ILE A 21 11.21 3.09 3.79
N VAL A 22 11.80 1.92 4.10
CA VAL A 22 11.29 0.62 3.65
C VAL A 22 9.91 0.36 4.24
N GLY A 23 9.69 0.58 5.54
CA GLY A 23 8.38 0.43 6.17
C GLY A 23 7.31 1.29 5.51
N TYR A 24 7.64 2.54 5.16
CA TYR A 24 6.74 3.41 4.41
C TYR A 24 6.44 2.86 3.02
N LEU A 25 7.48 2.47 2.27
CA LEU A 25 7.34 2.00 0.89
C LEU A 25 6.65 0.64 0.78
N LEU A 26 6.73 -0.23 1.79
CA LEU A 26 5.94 -1.47 1.85
C LEU A 26 4.44 -1.17 1.89
N VAL A 27 4.03 -0.26 2.78
CA VAL A 27 2.64 0.17 2.88
C VAL A 27 2.17 0.86 1.59
N ARG A 28 3.02 1.69 0.97
CA ARG A 28 2.69 2.34 -0.32
C ARG A 28 2.68 1.34 -1.49
N GLY A 29 3.56 0.35 -1.49
CA GLY A 29 3.61 -0.73 -2.46
C GLY A 29 2.32 -1.56 -2.45
N GLY A 30 1.82 -1.89 -1.25
CA GLY A 30 0.53 -2.57 -1.07
C GLY A 30 -0.64 -1.80 -1.69
N VAL A 31 -0.67 -0.47 -1.54
CA VAL A 31 -1.67 0.39 -2.21
C VAL A 31 -1.62 0.25 -3.73
N HIS A 32 -0.42 0.25 -4.32
CA HIS A 32 -0.27 0.10 -5.78
C HIS A 32 -0.69 -1.29 -6.26
N VAL A 33 -0.27 -2.34 -5.56
CA VAL A 33 -0.68 -3.72 -5.85
C VAL A 33 -2.21 -3.81 -5.85
N MET A 34 -2.88 -3.32 -4.81
CA MET A 34 -4.35 -3.32 -4.74
C MET A 34 -5.02 -2.48 -5.82
N ALA A 35 -4.44 -1.34 -6.20
CA ALA A 35 -4.98 -0.50 -7.26
C ALA A 35 -4.94 -1.22 -8.62
N TYR A 36 -3.83 -1.90 -8.91
CA TYR A 36 -3.69 -2.69 -10.14
C TYR A 36 -4.57 -3.93 -10.14
N THR A 37 -4.68 -4.63 -9.01
CA THR A 37 -5.62 -5.76 -8.84
C THR A 37 -7.04 -5.35 -9.21
N LYS A 38 -7.53 -4.23 -8.65
CA LYS A 38 -8.88 -3.71 -8.97
C LYS A 38 -9.02 -3.29 -10.42
N ALA A 39 -7.99 -2.68 -11.00
CA ALA A 39 -8.01 -2.29 -12.41
C ALA A 39 -8.10 -3.51 -13.33
N LEU A 40 -7.29 -4.53 -13.08
CA LEU A 40 -7.27 -5.78 -13.84
C LEU A 40 -8.57 -6.57 -13.67
N GLU A 41 -9.09 -6.68 -12.44
CA GLU A 41 -10.41 -7.28 -12.17
C GLU A 41 -11.52 -6.59 -12.97
N LYS A 42 -11.51 -5.25 -12.99
CA LYS A 42 -12.52 -4.49 -13.72
C LYS A 42 -12.41 -4.64 -15.24
N LEU A 43 -11.18 -4.71 -15.77
CA LEU A 43 -10.95 -4.80 -17.22
C LEU A 43 -11.15 -6.22 -17.77
N THR A 44 -10.87 -7.24 -16.97
CA THR A 44 -10.80 -8.64 -17.44
C THR A 44 -11.87 -9.53 -16.83
N GLY A 45 -12.48 -9.15 -15.70
CA GLY A 45 -13.35 -10.01 -14.91
C GLY A 45 -12.63 -11.13 -14.15
N VAL A 46 -11.30 -11.24 -14.28
CA VAL A 46 -10.49 -12.22 -13.56
C VAL A 46 -10.31 -11.76 -12.11
N GLU A 47 -10.63 -12.62 -11.15
CA GLU A 47 -10.47 -12.38 -9.72
C GLU A 47 -9.00 -12.38 -9.31
N MET A 48 -8.35 -11.23 -9.45
CA MET A 48 -6.92 -11.04 -9.17
C MET A 48 -6.60 -11.12 -7.68
N THR A 49 -7.56 -10.87 -6.78
CA THR A 49 -7.36 -10.99 -5.33
C THR A 49 -6.92 -12.39 -4.89
N LYS A 50 -7.29 -13.44 -5.63
CA LYS A 50 -6.86 -14.83 -5.35
C LYS A 50 -5.35 -15.04 -5.49
N MET A 51 -4.64 -14.12 -6.15
CA MET A 51 -3.19 -14.20 -6.31
C MET A 51 -2.44 -13.52 -5.16
N LEU A 52 -3.10 -12.66 -4.39
CA LEU A 52 -2.47 -11.86 -3.34
C LEU A 52 -2.54 -12.54 -1.97
N PRO A 53 -1.57 -12.27 -1.08
CA PRO A 53 -0.36 -11.45 -1.28
C PRO A 53 0.78 -12.17 -2.06
N ILE A 54 1.63 -11.39 -2.75
CA ILE A 54 2.84 -11.88 -3.43
C ILE A 54 4.08 -11.08 -3.00
N PRO A 55 5.12 -11.73 -2.44
CA PRO A 55 5.11 -13.09 -1.88
C PRO A 55 4.08 -13.22 -0.75
N ASN A 56 3.80 -14.43 -0.26
CA ASN A 56 2.84 -14.64 0.83
C ASN A 56 3.36 -14.04 2.16
N LEU A 57 3.25 -12.73 2.29
CA LEU A 57 3.90 -11.94 3.32
C LEU A 57 3.08 -10.67 3.58
N GLU A 58 2.54 -10.57 4.79
CA GLU A 58 1.73 -9.44 5.23
C GLU A 58 2.59 -8.32 5.80
N ASN A 59 2.14 -7.07 5.66
CA ASN A 59 2.81 -5.90 6.25
C ASN A 59 3.01 -6.03 7.75
N GLU A 60 2.10 -6.73 8.45
CA GLU A 60 2.14 -7.00 9.88
C GLU A 60 3.42 -7.72 10.32
N ALA A 61 4.10 -8.40 9.39
CA ALA A 61 5.39 -9.03 9.63
C ALA A 61 6.54 -8.02 9.85
N PHE A 62 6.33 -6.74 9.55
CA PHE A 62 7.35 -5.68 9.65
C PHE A 62 6.91 -4.61 10.64
N SER A 63 7.57 -4.50 11.78
CA SER A 63 7.23 -3.53 12.83
C SER A 63 7.19 -2.06 12.36
N GLU A 64 7.97 -1.75 11.33
CA GLU A 64 8.14 -0.42 10.73
C GLU A 64 6.91 0.03 9.93
N THR A 65 6.08 -0.90 9.47
CA THR A 65 4.86 -0.59 8.71
C THR A 65 3.75 -0.11 9.63
N ARG A 66 3.68 -0.63 10.88
CA ARG A 66 2.57 -0.44 11.82
C ARG A 66 2.16 1.02 11.97
N LYS A 67 3.11 1.92 12.18
CA LYS A 67 2.81 3.35 12.37
C LYS A 67 2.20 4.03 11.14
N PHE A 68 2.47 3.52 9.94
CA PHE A 68 1.88 4.02 8.70
C PHE A 68 0.48 3.39 8.48
N GLU A 69 0.30 2.16 8.91
CA GLU A 69 -1.00 1.49 8.91
C GLU A 69 -1.98 2.12 9.90
N GLU A 70 -1.53 2.44 11.12
CA GLU A 70 -2.29 3.18 12.13
C GLU A 70 -2.72 4.56 11.62
N LYS A 71 -1.87 5.23 10.81
CA LYS A 71 -2.19 6.48 10.10
C LYS A 71 -3.17 6.27 8.93
N GLY A 72 -3.54 5.03 8.61
CA GLY A 72 -4.46 4.67 7.52
C GLY A 72 -3.87 4.81 6.12
N LEU A 73 -2.54 4.84 5.98
CA LEU A 73 -1.90 5.09 4.68
C LEU A 73 -2.13 3.95 3.68
N TYR A 74 -2.27 2.72 4.14
CA TYR A 74 -2.58 1.54 3.32
C TYR A 74 -3.94 1.59 2.61
N ARG A 75 -4.87 2.45 3.04
CA ARG A 75 -6.18 2.67 2.41
C ARG A 75 -6.26 3.97 1.61
N THR A 76 -5.17 4.74 1.58
CA THR A 76 -5.14 6.09 1.00
C THR A 76 -4.41 6.08 -0.33
N ILE A 77 -5.10 6.49 -1.40
CA ILE A 77 -4.48 6.76 -2.69
C ILE A 77 -4.33 8.27 -2.85
N TYR A 78 -3.14 8.74 -3.19
CA TYR A 78 -2.88 10.16 -3.37
C TYR A 78 -3.04 10.54 -4.83
N ARG A 79 -3.69 11.69 -5.06
CA ARG A 79 -3.75 12.31 -6.38
C ARG A 79 -2.66 13.38 -6.44
N PHE A 80 -1.54 13.04 -7.05
CA PHE A 80 -0.37 13.92 -7.24
C PHE A 80 -0.58 14.93 -8.38
N SER A 81 -1.73 15.57 -8.42
CA SER A 81 -2.03 16.66 -9.35
C SER A 81 -3.12 17.54 -8.77
N PRO A 82 -3.02 18.88 -8.89
CA PRO A 82 -4.11 19.77 -8.50
C PRO A 82 -5.38 19.51 -9.30
N ASN A 83 -5.26 19.32 -10.62
CA ASN A 83 -6.42 19.35 -11.53
C ASN A 83 -6.62 18.08 -12.37
N ASN A 84 -5.63 17.19 -12.48
CA ASN A 84 -5.73 15.99 -13.34
C ASN A 84 -6.07 14.73 -12.53
N TYR A 85 -6.34 13.62 -13.25
CA TYR A 85 -6.54 12.27 -12.68
C TYR A 85 -7.70 12.14 -11.69
N LYS A 86 -8.76 12.96 -11.86
CA LYS A 86 -9.96 12.95 -11.00
C LYS A 86 -10.72 11.62 -11.04
N GLU A 87 -10.51 10.82 -12.07
CA GLU A 87 -11.23 9.56 -12.29
C GLU A 87 -10.64 8.36 -11.55
N ILE A 88 -9.56 8.54 -10.77
CA ILE A 88 -8.93 7.44 -10.00
C ILE A 88 -9.92 6.72 -9.07
N GLY A 89 -10.94 7.45 -8.59
CA GLY A 89 -12.04 6.90 -7.80
C GLY A 89 -12.90 5.88 -8.55
N LYS A 90 -12.87 5.82 -9.89
CA LYS A 90 -13.58 4.78 -10.67
C LYS A 90 -12.97 3.38 -10.48
N ILE A 91 -11.72 3.30 -10.02
CA ILE A 91 -11.02 2.05 -9.67
C ILE A 91 -10.93 1.91 -8.15
N TRP A 92 -10.51 2.97 -7.45
CA TRP A 92 -10.21 2.97 -6.01
C TRP A 92 -11.45 3.12 -5.09
N SER A 93 -12.60 2.59 -5.48
CA SER A 93 -13.87 2.68 -4.72
C SER A 93 -14.54 1.34 -4.46
N ILE A 94 -14.01 0.25 -5.01
CA ILE A 94 -14.54 -1.10 -4.81
C ILE A 94 -14.14 -1.54 -3.41
N VAL A 95 -15.11 -1.92 -2.57
CA VAL A 95 -14.97 -2.36 -1.16
C VAL A 95 -13.75 -3.28 -0.94
N HIS A 96 -13.06 -3.16 0.20
CA HIS A 96 -11.96 -4.06 0.55
C HIS A 96 -12.50 -5.47 0.86
N PRO A 97 -12.04 -6.54 0.19
CA PRO A 97 -12.56 -7.89 0.39
C PRO A 97 -12.35 -8.41 1.82
N GLU A 98 -11.17 -8.20 2.40
CA GLU A 98 -10.82 -8.76 3.73
C GLU A 98 -11.43 -8.03 4.93
N TYR A 99 -11.68 -6.71 4.84
CA TYR A 99 -12.03 -5.91 6.02
C TYR A 99 -13.45 -5.31 5.94
N GLY A 100 -14.17 -5.47 4.82
CA GLY A 100 -15.51 -4.87 4.61
C GLY A 100 -15.54 -3.34 4.68
N GLN A 101 -14.37 -2.69 4.80
CA GLN A 101 -14.23 -1.24 4.91
C GLN A 101 -14.08 -0.60 3.53
N GLN A 102 -14.69 0.58 3.35
CA GLN A 102 -14.54 1.37 2.13
C GLN A 102 -13.12 1.98 2.05
N PHE A 103 -12.51 1.97 0.85
CA PHE A 103 -11.30 2.74 0.58
C PHE A 103 -11.63 4.23 0.63
N LYS A 104 -11.48 4.84 1.80
CA LYS A 104 -12.22 6.06 2.16
C LYS A 104 -11.52 7.39 1.82
N LYS A 105 -10.31 7.41 1.24
CA LYS A 105 -9.60 8.69 1.05
C LYS A 105 -8.77 8.76 -0.23
N ILE A 106 -9.28 9.50 -1.23
CA ILE A 106 -8.47 10.13 -2.28
C ILE A 106 -8.03 11.48 -1.71
N GLN A 107 -6.75 11.61 -1.40
CA GLN A 107 -6.21 12.85 -0.86
C GLN A 107 -5.43 13.57 -1.95
N ASN A 108 -5.70 14.86 -2.12
CA ASN A 108 -4.78 15.74 -2.86
C ASN A 108 -3.55 15.88 -1.98
N ASP A 109 -2.39 15.63 -2.57
CA ASP A 109 -1.15 15.68 -1.81
C ASP A 109 -0.96 17.07 -1.17
N GLN A 110 -0.75 17.07 0.14
CA GLN A 110 -0.08 18.16 0.82
C GLN A 110 1.28 17.56 1.16
N ALA A 111 2.28 17.91 0.35
CA ALA A 111 3.63 17.36 0.50
C ALA A 111 4.02 17.41 1.99
N ALA A 112 4.32 16.24 2.56
CA ALA A 112 4.88 16.19 3.90
C ALA A 112 6.19 17.00 3.88
N PRO A 113 6.46 17.83 4.91
CA PRO A 113 7.68 18.61 4.94
C PRO A 113 8.89 17.67 4.79
N LEU A 114 9.86 18.09 3.97
CA LEU A 114 11.07 17.35 3.56
C LEU A 114 11.95 16.80 4.71
N ARG A 115 11.57 17.02 5.98
CA ARG A 115 12.31 16.64 7.19
C ARG A 115 11.65 15.52 8.01
N ALA A 116 10.62 14.86 7.50
CA ALA A 116 9.88 13.83 8.23
C ALA A 116 10.31 12.38 7.88
N ILE A 117 11.45 12.20 7.20
CA ILE A 117 12.02 10.90 6.84
C ILE A 117 13.45 10.83 7.35
#